data_AF-A0A7Y8EJG9-F1
#
_entry.id   AF-A0A7Y8EJG9-F1
#
_cell.length_a   1.000
_cell.length_b   1.000
_cell.length_c   1.000
_cell.angle_alpha   90.00
_cell.angle_beta   90.00
_cell.angle_gamma   90.00
#
_symmetry.space_group_name_H-M   'P 1'
#
loop_
_entity.id
_entity.type
_entity.pdbx_description
1 polymer ?
#
loop_
_entity_poly.entity_id
_entity_poly.type
_entity_poly.pdbx_seq_one_letter_code
_entity_poly.pdbx_strand_id
1 'polypeptide(L)'
;MLILQESDEAALNEGIRIRHLGHHITQIFMTLLPKVNINGSSKIVVSLGPRGDEDLFDNVLGVTNIFIEDFDFKHFLSLDRLSQDKKMLEILRSALIDIATKKGNNETTVEIINSTADGVLDAHFQLETPIKKLAKNSKDKKHRITIFRLLNAEVGESWYCDVQGPTKNKTWMHEIPSFIDRSDFFKNAELHENSYKVKNRLGNVAFELTI
;
A
#
# COMPACT_ATOMS: atom_id res chain seq x y z
N MET A 1 11.08 -2.61 -1.29
CA MET A 1 9.88 -2.27 -2.09
C MET A 1 9.28 -3.55 -2.63
N LEU A 2 7.98 -3.72 -2.50
CA LEU A 2 7.25 -4.89 -2.97
C LEU A 2 6.18 -4.41 -3.97
N ILE A 3 6.07 -5.09 -5.11
CA ILE A 3 5.10 -4.76 -6.16
C ILE A 3 4.42 -6.07 -6.58
N LEU A 4 3.08 -6.03 -6.66
CA LEU A 4 2.27 -7.05 -7.31
C LEU A 4 1.59 -6.39 -8.51
N GLN A 5 1.74 -6.97 -9.69
CA GLN A 5 1.21 -6.41 -10.93
C GLN A 5 0.91 -7.52 -11.95
N GLU A 6 0.12 -7.20 -12.96
CA GLU A 6 0.07 -7.94 -14.22
C GLU A 6 1.43 -7.88 -14.95
N SER A 7 1.77 -8.97 -15.66
CA SER A 7 2.87 -9.01 -16.64
C SER A 7 2.49 -8.25 -17.91
N ASP A 8 3.49 -7.82 -18.69
CA ASP A 8 3.25 -7.09 -19.93
C ASP A 8 2.55 -7.97 -21.00
N GLU A 9 2.76 -9.29 -20.95
CA GLU A 9 2.12 -10.29 -21.82
C GLU A 9 0.75 -10.77 -21.31
N ALA A 10 0.25 -10.21 -20.20
CA ALA A 10 -1.07 -10.57 -19.68
C ALA A 10 -2.18 -10.11 -20.63
N ALA A 11 -2.95 -11.06 -21.15
CA ALA A 11 -4.13 -10.80 -21.97
C ALA A 11 -5.32 -10.29 -21.10
N LEU A 12 -5.24 -9.03 -20.68
CA LEU A 12 -6.30 -8.35 -19.93
C LEU A 12 -7.17 -7.48 -20.85
N ASN A 13 -8.45 -7.35 -20.50
CA ASN A 13 -9.33 -6.38 -21.16
C ASN A 13 -8.85 -4.96 -20.89
N GLU A 14 -9.04 -4.07 -21.86
CA GLU A 14 -8.71 -2.64 -21.72
C GLU A 14 -9.34 -2.04 -20.45
N GLY A 15 -8.53 -1.30 -19.69
CA GLY A 15 -8.96 -0.59 -18.48
C GLY A 15 -8.84 -1.38 -17.17
N ILE A 16 -8.63 -2.70 -17.21
CA ILE A 16 -8.38 -3.49 -15.99
C ILE A 16 -6.90 -3.37 -15.62
N ARG A 17 -6.62 -2.93 -14.39
CA ARG A 17 -5.26 -2.86 -13.84
C ARG A 17 -5.19 -3.64 -12.54
N ILE A 18 -4.60 -4.83 -12.60
CA ILE A 18 -4.51 -5.72 -11.44
C ILE A 18 -3.66 -5.09 -10.35
N ARG A 19 -2.61 -4.36 -10.74
CA ARG A 19 -1.82 -3.53 -9.83
C ARG A 19 -2.66 -2.58 -8.98
N HIS A 20 -3.71 -1.97 -9.55
CA HIS A 20 -4.59 -1.09 -8.78
C HIS A 20 -5.48 -1.88 -7.80
N LEU A 21 -5.98 -3.05 -8.23
CA LEU A 21 -6.78 -3.92 -7.37
C LEU A 21 -5.98 -4.45 -6.18
N GLY A 22 -4.71 -4.81 -6.37
CA GLY A 22 -3.83 -5.33 -5.31
C GLY A 22 -3.04 -4.26 -4.54
N HIS A 23 -3.22 -2.97 -4.85
CA HIS A 23 -2.38 -1.89 -4.30
C HIS A 23 -2.47 -1.82 -2.77
N HIS A 24 -3.68 -1.71 -2.22
CA HIS A 24 -3.89 -1.62 -0.77
C HIS A 24 -3.37 -2.88 -0.06
N ILE A 25 -3.58 -4.08 -0.63
CA ILE A 25 -3.04 -5.33 -0.08
C ILE A 25 -1.53 -5.26 0.06
N THR A 26 -0.84 -4.89 -1.02
CA THR A 26 0.62 -4.78 -1.06
C THR A 26 1.12 -3.74 -0.05
N GLN A 27 0.45 -2.59 0.05
CA GLN A 27 0.83 -1.53 0.98
C GLN A 27 0.56 -1.86 2.45
N ILE A 28 -0.56 -2.52 2.76
CA ILE A 28 -0.85 -2.99 4.12
C ILE A 28 0.20 -4.04 4.51
N PHE A 29 0.44 -5.03 3.65
CA PHE A 29 1.46 -6.04 3.87
C PHE A 29 2.83 -5.42 4.14
N MET A 30 3.29 -4.49 3.28
CA MET A 30 4.55 -3.77 3.50
C MET A 30 4.58 -2.94 4.78
N THR A 31 3.43 -2.40 5.22
CA THR A 31 3.35 -1.59 6.44
C THR A 31 3.47 -2.47 7.69
N LEU A 32 2.93 -3.69 7.64
CA LEU A 32 2.96 -4.66 8.73
C LEU A 32 4.23 -5.51 8.75
N LEU A 33 4.88 -5.72 7.60
CA LEU A 33 6.09 -6.53 7.47
C LEU A 33 7.24 -5.90 8.27
N PRO A 34 7.82 -6.58 9.28
CA PRO A 34 9.01 -6.09 9.96
C PRO A 34 10.19 -6.01 8.98
N LYS A 35 11.23 -5.25 9.35
CA LYS A 35 12.46 -5.20 8.55
C LYS A 35 13.12 -6.58 8.52
N VAL A 36 12.93 -7.29 7.41
CA VAL A 36 13.49 -8.63 7.18
C VAL A 36 14.16 -8.67 5.82
N ASN A 37 15.26 -9.41 5.72
CA ASN A 37 15.91 -9.69 4.45
C ASN A 37 15.36 -11.00 3.89
N ILE A 38 14.54 -10.93 2.84
CA ILE A 38 13.92 -12.12 2.23
C ILE A 38 14.93 -12.89 1.38
N ASN A 39 15.63 -12.23 0.44
CA ASN A 39 16.63 -12.88 -0.42
C ASN A 39 17.79 -11.97 -0.85
N GLY A 40 17.99 -10.85 -0.14
CA GLY A 40 18.97 -9.81 -0.43
C GLY A 40 18.43 -8.63 -1.23
N SER A 41 17.20 -8.72 -1.75
CA SER A 41 16.68 -7.73 -2.69
C SER A 41 16.07 -6.52 -2.00
N SER A 42 16.39 -5.34 -2.53
CA SER A 42 15.77 -4.08 -2.16
C SER A 42 14.40 -3.89 -2.83
N LYS A 43 14.17 -4.58 -3.95
CA LYS A 43 12.93 -4.60 -4.72
C LYS A 43 12.53 -6.03 -5.07
N ILE A 44 11.29 -6.40 -4.80
CA ILE A 44 10.68 -7.65 -5.24
C ILE A 44 9.46 -7.29 -6.09
N VAL A 45 9.34 -7.88 -7.27
CA VAL A 45 8.19 -7.78 -8.16
C VAL A 45 7.59 -9.16 -8.35
N VAL A 46 6.29 -9.26 -8.12
CA VAL A 46 5.48 -10.45 -8.38
C VAL A 46 4.57 -10.10 -9.56
N SER A 47 4.88 -10.67 -10.72
CA SER A 47 4.17 -10.44 -11.97
C SER A 47 3.19 -11.58 -12.22
N LEU A 48 1.94 -11.26 -12.50
CA LEU A 48 0.89 -12.25 -12.79
C LEU A 48 0.76 -12.42 -14.30
N GLY A 49 0.67 -13.67 -14.77
CA GLY A 49 0.60 -14.00 -16.19
C GLY A 49 1.94 -14.35 -16.82
N PRO A 50 1.95 -14.60 -18.14
CA PRO A 50 3.11 -15.14 -18.85
C PRO A 50 4.33 -14.23 -18.73
N ARG A 51 5.51 -14.83 -18.58
CA ARG A 51 6.78 -14.10 -18.59
C ARG A 51 7.14 -13.51 -19.97
N GLY A 52 6.74 -14.20 -21.03
CA GLY A 52 7.23 -13.89 -22.38
C GLY A 52 8.76 -13.97 -22.46
N ASP A 53 9.36 -12.93 -23.03
CA ASP A 53 10.81 -12.79 -23.23
C ASP A 53 11.54 -12.09 -22.06
N GLU A 54 10.85 -11.75 -20.96
CA GLU A 54 11.46 -11.04 -19.82
C GLU A 54 12.47 -11.91 -19.04
N ASP A 55 13.61 -11.35 -18.66
CA ASP A 55 14.61 -12.05 -17.86
C ASP A 55 14.11 -12.37 -16.42
N LEU A 56 14.42 -13.57 -15.93
CA LEU A 56 14.23 -13.92 -14.53
C LEU A 56 15.36 -13.32 -13.68
N PHE A 57 15.01 -12.34 -12.85
CA PHE A 57 15.94 -11.75 -11.89
C PHE A 57 15.80 -12.39 -10.52
N ASP A 58 16.89 -12.95 -9.99
CA ASP A 58 16.99 -13.41 -8.61
C ASP A 58 18.13 -12.67 -7.91
N ASN A 59 17.78 -11.61 -7.20
CA ASN A 59 18.72 -10.70 -6.54
C ASN A 59 19.75 -10.04 -7.49
N VAL A 60 19.45 -9.97 -8.79
CA VAL A 60 20.33 -9.29 -9.76
C VAL A 60 20.21 -7.79 -9.56
N LEU A 61 21.35 -7.13 -9.29
CA LEU A 61 21.39 -5.70 -8.93
C LEU A 61 20.44 -5.32 -7.77
N GLY A 62 20.18 -6.26 -6.85
CA GLY A 62 19.28 -6.05 -5.72
C GLY A 62 17.79 -6.07 -6.07
N VAL A 63 17.42 -6.63 -7.23
CA VAL A 63 16.04 -6.82 -7.68
C VAL A 63 15.73 -8.31 -7.85
N THR A 64 14.53 -8.71 -7.42
CA THR A 64 13.93 -10.01 -7.74
C THR A 64 12.66 -9.79 -8.54
N ASN A 65 12.48 -10.52 -9.63
CA ASN A 65 11.24 -10.58 -10.39
C ASN A 65 10.81 -12.05 -10.53
N ILE A 66 9.57 -12.36 -10.19
CA ILE A 66 8.99 -13.69 -10.34
C ILE A 66 7.65 -13.60 -11.08
N PHE A 67 7.32 -14.67 -11.78
CA PHE A 67 6.11 -14.76 -12.59
C PHE A 67 5.21 -15.88 -12.07
N ILE A 68 3.93 -15.57 -11.91
CA ILE A 68 2.87 -16.54 -11.65
C ILE A 68 2.14 -16.75 -12.98
N GLU A 69 2.73 -17.60 -13.83
CA GLU A 69 2.33 -17.74 -15.24
C GLU A 69 0.95 -18.38 -15.42
N ASP A 70 0.50 -19.16 -14.45
CA ASP A 70 -0.78 -19.88 -14.44
C ASP A 70 -1.93 -19.09 -13.78
N PHE A 71 -1.76 -17.78 -13.58
CA PHE A 71 -2.79 -16.95 -12.97
C PHE A 71 -4.03 -16.82 -13.87
N ASP A 72 -5.15 -17.39 -13.43
CA ASP A 72 -6.45 -17.27 -14.12
C ASP A 72 -7.11 -15.91 -13.83
N PHE A 73 -6.81 -14.94 -14.69
CA PHE A 73 -7.41 -13.60 -14.64
C PHE A 73 -8.93 -13.63 -14.76
N LYS A 74 -9.49 -14.51 -15.60
CA LYS A 74 -10.94 -14.55 -15.85
C LYS A 74 -11.67 -15.01 -14.59
N HIS A 75 -11.18 -16.08 -13.96
CA HIS A 75 -11.72 -16.54 -12.69
C HIS A 75 -11.54 -15.49 -11.61
N PHE A 76 -10.34 -14.91 -11.46
CA PHE A 76 -10.07 -13.88 -10.46
C PHE A 76 -11.04 -12.70 -10.57
N LEU A 77 -11.24 -12.16 -11.77
CA LEU A 77 -12.12 -11.02 -12.01
C LEU A 77 -13.61 -11.36 -11.78
N SER A 78 -13.98 -12.65 -11.79
CA SER A 78 -15.34 -13.10 -11.48
C SER A 78 -15.64 -13.21 -9.97
N LEU A 79 -14.60 -13.17 -9.13
CA LEU A 79 -14.74 -13.23 -7.69
C LEU A 79 -15.31 -11.92 -7.12
N ASP A 80 -15.98 -12.01 -5.96
CA ASP A 80 -16.31 -10.83 -5.18
C ASP A 80 -15.05 -10.14 -4.64
N ARG A 81 -15.19 -8.88 -4.23
CA ARG A 81 -14.05 -8.05 -3.83
C ARG A 81 -13.23 -8.62 -2.67
N LEU A 82 -13.88 -9.23 -1.68
CA LEU A 82 -13.18 -9.81 -0.53
C LEU A 82 -12.42 -11.07 -0.96
N SER A 83 -13.00 -11.88 -1.83
CA SER A 83 -12.36 -13.06 -2.39
C SER A 83 -11.17 -12.70 -3.28
N GLN A 84 -11.26 -11.60 -4.05
CA GLN A 84 -10.13 -11.04 -4.80
C GLN A 84 -8.99 -10.63 -3.87
N ASP A 85 -9.29 -9.87 -2.81
CA ASP A 85 -8.30 -9.41 -1.84
C ASP A 85 -7.59 -10.57 -1.13
N LYS A 86 -8.34 -11.60 -0.72
CA LYS A 86 -7.78 -12.85 -0.18
C LYS A 86 -6.87 -13.55 -1.19
N LYS A 87 -7.31 -13.71 -2.44
CA LYS A 87 -6.50 -14.37 -3.48
C LYS A 87 -5.20 -13.62 -3.75
N MET A 88 -5.23 -12.28 -3.76
CA MET A 88 -4.05 -11.44 -3.93
C MET A 88 -3.08 -11.57 -2.76
N LEU A 89 -3.58 -11.58 -1.53
CA LEU A 89 -2.76 -11.80 -0.34
C LEU A 89 -2.08 -13.17 -0.36
N GLU A 90 -2.82 -14.21 -0.73
CA GLU A 90 -2.30 -15.57 -0.83
C GLU A 90 -1.19 -15.70 -1.87
N ILE A 91 -1.38 -15.08 -3.04
CA ILE A 91 -0.34 -15.06 -4.07
C ILE A 91 0.90 -14.35 -3.56
N LEU A 92 0.75 -13.19 -2.92
CA LEU A 92 1.86 -12.45 -2.36
C LEU A 92 2.60 -13.27 -1.29
N ARG A 93 1.86 -13.94 -0.41
CA ARG A 93 2.39 -14.81 0.64
C ARG A 93 3.21 -15.96 0.06
N SER A 94 2.61 -16.75 -0.85
CA SER A 94 3.27 -17.89 -1.48
C SER A 94 4.51 -17.46 -2.26
N ALA A 95 4.39 -16.41 -3.08
CA ALA A 95 5.48 -15.83 -3.84
C ALA A 95 6.69 -15.45 -2.97
N LEU A 96 6.45 -14.81 -1.82
CA LEU A 96 7.53 -14.42 -0.91
C LEU A 96 8.14 -15.63 -0.18
N ILE A 97 7.35 -16.64 0.17
CA ILE A 97 7.84 -17.88 0.78
C ILE A 97 8.73 -18.64 -0.21
N ASP A 98 8.30 -18.75 -1.46
CA ASP A 98 9.07 -19.40 -2.52
C ASP A 98 10.42 -18.71 -2.72
N ILE A 99 10.42 -17.36 -2.76
CA ILE A 99 11.66 -16.58 -2.82
C ILE A 99 12.54 -16.83 -1.59
N ALA A 100 11.97 -16.83 -0.38
CA ALA A 100 12.71 -16.98 0.87
C ALA A 100 13.36 -18.37 1.02
N THR A 101 12.73 -19.40 0.45
CA THR A 101 13.14 -20.81 0.61
C THR A 101 13.93 -21.36 -0.57
N LYS A 102 14.02 -20.61 -1.68
CA LYS A 102 14.70 -21.03 -2.92
C LYS A 102 16.16 -21.49 -2.72
N LYS A 103 16.87 -20.92 -1.75
CA LYS A 103 18.30 -21.23 -1.45
C LYS A 103 18.49 -22.13 -0.23
N GLY A 104 17.41 -22.68 0.33
CA GLY A 104 17.44 -23.51 1.53
C GLY A 104 16.34 -23.13 2.51
N ASN A 105 16.23 -23.91 3.59
CA ASN A 105 15.20 -23.67 4.61
C ASN A 105 15.41 -22.32 5.32
N ASN A 106 14.33 -21.56 5.50
CA ASN A 106 14.36 -20.23 6.11
C ASN A 106 13.09 -20.02 6.97
N GLU A 107 12.89 -20.91 7.94
CA GLU A 107 11.68 -20.99 8.77
C GLU A 107 11.33 -19.65 9.42
N THR A 108 12.31 -18.93 9.96
CA THR A 108 12.09 -17.62 10.59
C THR A 108 11.51 -16.59 9.61
N THR A 109 12.01 -16.52 8.37
CA THR A 109 11.46 -15.58 7.38
C THR A 109 10.07 -16.01 6.93
N VAL A 110 9.84 -17.32 6.79
CA VAL A 110 8.53 -17.88 6.44
C VAL A 110 7.49 -17.58 7.53
N GLU A 111 7.83 -17.75 8.81
CA GLU A 111 6.97 -17.39 9.94
C GLU A 111 6.63 -15.90 9.96
N ILE A 112 7.61 -15.03 9.66
CA ILE A 112 7.38 -13.59 9.54
C ILE A 112 6.41 -13.27 8.39
N ILE A 113 6.58 -13.90 7.23
CA ILE A 113 5.70 -13.72 6.06
C ILE A 113 4.27 -14.18 6.40
N ASN A 114 4.12 -15.36 7.01
CA ASN A 114 2.82 -15.89 7.44
C ASN A 114 2.15 -14.97 8.46
N SER A 115 2.86 -14.61 9.53
CA SER A 115 2.32 -13.71 10.57
C SER A 115 1.94 -12.34 10.01
N THR A 116 2.68 -11.85 9.00
CA THR A 116 2.34 -10.60 8.31
C THR A 116 1.06 -10.75 7.50
N ALA A 117 0.89 -11.87 6.78
CA ALA A 117 -0.35 -12.15 6.04
C ALA A 117 -1.56 -12.26 6.98
N ASP A 118 -1.40 -12.95 8.11
CA ASP A 118 -2.43 -13.05 9.15
C ASP A 118 -2.79 -11.65 9.69
N GLY A 119 -1.80 -10.79 9.90
CA GLY A 119 -2.03 -9.38 10.26
C GLY A 119 -2.82 -8.59 9.22
N VAL A 120 -2.67 -8.87 7.92
CA VAL A 120 -3.50 -8.25 6.86
C VAL A 120 -4.95 -8.73 6.94
N LEU A 121 -5.16 -10.03 7.23
CA LEU A 121 -6.49 -10.60 7.43
C LEU A 121 -7.18 -10.04 8.68
N ASP A 122 -6.47 -9.94 9.79
CA ASP A 122 -6.97 -9.37 11.05
C ASP A 122 -7.29 -7.87 10.91
N ALA A 123 -6.55 -7.16 10.06
CA ALA A 123 -6.85 -5.79 9.67
C ALA A 123 -8.06 -5.67 8.71
N HIS A 124 -8.66 -6.80 8.29
CA HIS A 124 -9.78 -6.84 7.36
C HIS A 124 -9.50 -6.08 6.06
N PHE A 125 -8.26 -6.16 5.56
CA PHE A 125 -7.80 -5.42 4.38
C PHE A 125 -7.97 -3.89 4.47
N GLN A 126 -8.01 -3.35 5.69
CA GLN A 126 -8.07 -1.92 5.95
C GLN A 126 -7.03 -1.51 6.99
N LEU A 127 -6.23 -0.49 6.66
CA LEU A 127 -5.27 0.08 7.61
C LEU A 127 -5.35 1.60 7.62
N GLU A 128 -5.62 2.15 8.80
CA GLU A 128 -5.65 3.59 9.05
C GLU A 128 -4.49 3.97 9.97
N THR A 129 -3.59 4.83 9.48
CA THR A 129 -2.37 5.20 10.20
C THR A 129 -2.28 6.72 10.42
N PRO A 130 -2.15 7.21 11.66
CA PRO A 130 -2.00 8.63 11.93
C PRO A 130 -0.62 9.15 11.53
N ILE A 131 -0.59 10.26 10.80
CA ILE A 131 0.63 10.96 10.37
C ILE A 131 0.99 12.02 11.42
N LYS A 132 1.62 11.59 12.51
CA LYS A 132 1.93 12.42 13.69
C LYS A 132 2.69 13.71 13.35
N LYS A 133 3.58 13.70 12.37
CA LYS A 133 4.35 14.89 11.93
C LYS A 133 3.47 16.04 11.41
N LEU A 134 2.24 15.75 10.97
CA LEU A 134 1.30 16.74 10.43
C LEU A 134 0.22 17.13 11.45
N ALA A 135 0.09 16.41 12.55
CA ALA A 135 -0.92 16.70 13.56
C ALA A 135 -0.65 18.05 14.26
N LYS A 136 -1.71 18.82 14.53
CA LYS A 136 -1.64 20.12 15.21
C LYS A 136 -2.79 20.28 16.19
N ASN A 137 -2.55 21.06 17.23
CA ASN A 137 -3.58 21.50 18.18
C ASN A 137 -3.66 23.01 18.14
N SER A 138 -4.87 23.57 18.17
CA SER A 138 -5.06 25.01 18.31
C SER A 138 -4.51 25.49 19.66
N LYS A 139 -4.14 26.78 19.73
CA LYS A 139 -3.59 27.38 20.96
C LYS A 139 -4.57 27.28 22.13
N ASP A 140 -5.87 27.40 21.84
CA ASP A 140 -6.96 27.27 22.82
C ASP A 140 -7.39 25.80 23.09
N LYS A 141 -6.73 24.83 22.44
CA LYS A 141 -7.00 23.38 22.51
C LYS A 141 -8.42 22.96 22.11
N LYS A 142 -9.21 23.83 21.49
CA LYS A 142 -10.56 23.49 21.00
C LYS A 142 -10.55 22.62 19.76
N HIS A 143 -9.50 22.73 18.95
CA HIS A 143 -9.36 21.98 17.71
C HIS A 143 -8.10 21.11 17.76
N ARG A 144 -8.30 19.80 17.58
CA ARG A 144 -7.22 18.86 17.31
C ARG A 144 -7.33 18.37 15.87
N ILE A 145 -6.29 18.60 15.11
CA ILE A 145 -6.22 18.25 13.69
C ILE A 145 -5.26 17.07 13.56
N THR A 146 -5.74 15.98 12.99
CA THR A 146 -4.94 14.78 12.76
C THR A 146 -5.08 14.36 11.31
N ILE A 147 -3.95 14.10 10.66
CA ILE A 147 -3.93 13.52 9.31
C ILE A 147 -3.80 12.01 9.43
N PHE A 148 -4.55 11.29 8.62
CA PHE A 148 -4.50 9.84 8.53
C PHE A 148 -4.21 9.41 7.09
N ARG A 149 -3.42 8.34 6.94
CA ARG A 149 -3.34 7.54 5.71
C ARG A 149 -4.32 6.38 5.86
N LEU A 150 -5.20 6.20 4.88
CA LEU A 150 -6.11 5.06 4.78
C LEU A 150 -5.73 4.20 3.58
N LEU A 151 -5.58 2.91 3.83
CA LEU A 151 -5.41 1.86 2.83
C LEU A 151 -6.63 0.95 2.88
N ASN A 152 -7.40 0.85 1.80
CA ASN A 152 -8.47 -0.14 1.61
C ASN A 152 -8.90 -0.21 0.13
N ALA A 153 -9.78 -1.16 -0.20
CA ALA A 153 -10.27 -1.35 -1.57
C ALA A 153 -11.07 -0.16 -2.14
N GLU A 154 -11.72 0.65 -1.28
CA GLU A 154 -12.57 1.77 -1.69
C GLU A 154 -11.75 2.97 -2.17
N VAL A 155 -10.69 3.32 -1.44
CA VAL A 155 -9.88 4.52 -1.72
C VAL A 155 -8.50 4.22 -2.32
N GLY A 156 -8.12 2.94 -2.35
CA GLY A 156 -6.77 2.49 -2.67
C GLY A 156 -5.79 2.89 -1.55
N GLU A 157 -5.11 4.01 -1.76
CA GLU A 157 -4.23 4.68 -0.82
C GLU A 157 -4.50 6.18 -0.81
N SER A 158 -5.00 6.69 0.31
CA SER A 158 -5.44 8.08 0.41
C SER A 158 -5.16 8.72 1.78
N TRP A 159 -5.07 10.06 1.80
CA TRP A 159 -4.88 10.85 3.02
C TRP A 159 -6.09 11.73 3.29
N TYR A 160 -6.48 11.79 4.56
CA TYR A 160 -7.55 12.69 5.00
C TYR A 160 -7.18 13.42 6.29
N CYS A 161 -7.81 14.57 6.47
CA CYS A 161 -7.76 15.38 7.66
C CYS A 161 -8.99 15.11 8.53
N ASP A 162 -8.78 14.76 9.80
CA ASP A 162 -9.79 14.69 10.86
C ASP A 162 -9.62 15.91 11.77
N VAL A 163 -10.63 16.78 11.79
CA VAL A 163 -10.70 17.88 12.76
C VAL A 163 -11.63 17.48 13.88
N GLN A 164 -11.07 17.30 15.06
CA GLN A 164 -11.80 17.05 16.29
C GLN A 164 -12.04 18.39 16.98
N GLY A 165 -13.30 18.79 17.01
CA GLY A 165 -13.84 19.99 17.64
C GLY A 165 -15.33 19.81 17.92
N PRO A 166 -16.14 20.89 18.00
CA PRO A 166 -17.59 20.79 18.20
C PRO A 166 -18.30 19.98 17.11
N THR A 167 -17.77 20.01 15.88
CA THR A 167 -18.18 19.17 14.75
C THR A 167 -16.98 18.36 14.28
N LYS A 168 -17.18 17.05 14.07
CA LYS A 168 -16.17 16.16 13.51
C LYS A 168 -16.24 16.21 11.99
N ASN A 169 -15.17 16.67 11.35
CA ASN A 169 -15.09 16.74 9.89
C ASN A 169 -13.93 15.90 9.36
N LYS A 170 -14.27 14.91 8.52
CA LYS A 170 -13.33 14.17 7.68
C LYS A 170 -13.27 14.83 6.30
N THR A 171 -12.09 15.29 5.91
CA THR A 171 -11.86 15.92 4.59
C THR A 171 -10.73 15.23 3.87
N TRP A 172 -10.98 14.69 2.67
CA TRP A 172 -9.95 14.11 1.83
C TRP A 172 -8.97 15.18 1.35
N MET A 173 -7.67 14.85 1.33
CA MET A 173 -6.62 15.79 0.94
C MET A 173 -6.36 15.81 -0.57
N HIS A 174 -6.99 14.91 -1.32
CA HIS A 174 -6.92 14.78 -2.77
C HIS A 174 -8.10 13.94 -3.27
N GLU A 175 -8.24 13.86 -4.58
CA GLU A 175 -9.24 12.99 -5.23
C GLU A 175 -9.02 11.52 -4.90
N ILE A 176 -10.13 10.78 -4.76
CA ILE A 176 -10.18 9.34 -4.52
C ILE A 176 -10.90 8.65 -5.69
N PRO A 177 -10.57 7.39 -6.03
CA PRO A 177 -9.48 6.59 -5.46
C PRO A 177 -8.09 7.06 -5.93
N SER A 178 -7.06 6.70 -5.19
CA SER A 178 -5.65 6.99 -5.53
C SER A 178 -4.79 5.76 -5.30
N PHE A 179 -3.79 5.56 -6.13
CA PHE A 179 -2.86 4.41 -6.07
C PHE A 179 -1.39 4.86 -6.01
N ILE A 180 -1.17 6.10 -5.56
CA ILE A 180 0.14 6.73 -5.49
C ILE A 180 0.51 6.89 -4.02
N ASP A 181 1.70 6.41 -3.66
CA ASP A 181 2.30 6.69 -2.36
C ASP A 181 2.70 8.18 -2.26
N ARG A 182 2.01 8.91 -1.38
CA ARG A 182 2.23 10.33 -1.08
C ARG A 182 2.86 10.54 0.31
N SER A 183 3.38 9.50 0.95
CA SER A 183 3.99 9.57 2.30
C SER A 183 5.08 10.65 2.40
N ASP A 184 5.80 10.84 1.30
CA ASP A 184 6.89 11.80 1.14
C ASP A 184 6.48 13.15 0.53
N PHE A 185 5.28 13.23 -0.06
CA PHE A 185 4.74 14.45 -0.63
C PHE A 185 4.35 15.45 0.46
N PHE A 186 3.67 15.00 1.52
CA PHE A 186 3.28 15.84 2.66
C PHE A 186 4.42 15.95 3.68
N LYS A 187 5.06 17.13 3.76
CA LYS A 187 6.29 17.31 4.53
C LYS A 187 6.06 17.89 5.93
N ASN A 188 5.35 19.01 6.01
CA ASN A 188 5.06 19.68 7.28
C ASN A 188 3.66 20.30 7.24
N ALA A 189 3.19 20.74 8.41
CA ALA A 189 1.92 21.44 8.54
C ALA A 189 2.07 22.68 9.42
N GLU A 190 1.24 23.67 9.16
CA GLU A 190 1.11 24.92 9.90
C GLU A 190 -0.34 25.10 10.32
N LEU A 191 -0.53 25.61 11.54
CA LEU A 191 -1.84 25.97 12.06
C LEU A 191 -1.81 27.45 12.44
N HIS A 192 -2.60 28.23 11.73
CA HIS A 192 -2.88 29.64 12.00
C HIS A 192 -4.26 29.76 12.64
N GLU A 193 -4.69 30.97 13.02
CA GLU A 193 -5.93 31.18 13.77
C GLU A 193 -7.16 30.55 13.11
N ASN A 194 -7.30 30.69 11.78
CA ASN A 194 -8.47 30.21 11.03
C ASN A 194 -8.10 29.24 9.88
N SER A 195 -6.85 28.78 9.80
CA SER A 195 -6.44 27.89 8.70
C SER A 195 -5.39 26.88 9.11
N TYR A 196 -5.55 25.68 8.55
CA TYR A 196 -4.57 24.61 8.60
C TYR A 196 -4.03 24.36 7.20
N LYS A 197 -2.70 24.37 7.07
CA LYS A 197 -2.00 24.23 5.80
C LYS A 197 -1.00 23.10 5.88
N VAL A 198 -1.01 22.20 4.90
CA VAL A 198 0.02 21.18 4.72
C VAL A 198 0.88 21.58 3.53
N LYS A 199 2.20 21.59 3.72
CA LYS A 199 3.16 21.93 2.67
C LYS A 199 3.94 20.71 2.21
N ASN A 200 4.34 20.73 0.94
CA ASN A 200 5.23 19.74 0.37
C ASN A 200 6.71 20.07 0.65
N ARG A 201 7.63 19.24 0.14
CA ARG A 201 9.08 19.44 0.32
C ARG A 201 9.62 20.72 -0.31
N LEU A 202 8.91 21.29 -1.29
CA LEU A 202 9.26 22.55 -1.95
C LEU A 202 8.68 23.78 -1.21
N GLY A 203 7.95 23.58 -0.11
CA GLY A 203 7.29 24.66 0.64
C GLY A 203 5.94 25.09 0.05
N ASN A 204 5.48 24.49 -1.05
CA ASN A 204 4.20 24.79 -1.66
C ASN A 204 3.06 24.19 -0.82
N VAL A 205 1.95 24.93 -0.70
CA VAL A 205 0.73 24.43 -0.05
C VAL A 205 0.13 23.33 -0.91
N ALA A 206 0.01 22.13 -0.33
CA ALA A 206 -0.53 20.94 -0.98
C ALA A 206 -1.96 20.63 -0.52
N PHE A 207 -2.36 21.16 0.64
CA PHE A 207 -3.70 21.04 1.19
C PHE A 207 -3.95 22.19 2.17
N GLU A 208 -5.17 22.73 2.16
CA GLU A 208 -5.60 23.79 3.07
C GLU A 208 -7.03 23.52 3.55
N LEU A 209 -7.28 23.84 4.82
CA LEU A 209 -8.58 23.74 5.45
C LEU A 209 -8.84 24.99 6.31
N THR A 210 -10.02 25.58 6.18
CA THR A 210 -10.51 26.63 7.09
C THR A 210 -11.11 25.98 8.35
N ILE A 211 -10.77 26.50 9.52
CA ILE A 211 -11.16 25.96 10.84
C ILE A 211 -11.98 26.99 11.60
#